data_AF-A0A1X1BN91-F1
#
_entry.id   AF-A0A1X1BN91-F1
#
_cell.length_a   1.000
_cell.length_b   1.000
_cell.length_c   1.000
_cell.angle_alpha   90.00
_cell.angle_beta   90.00
_cell.angle_gamma   90.00
#
_symmetry.space_group_name_H-M   'P 1'
#
loop_
_entity.id
_entity.type
_entity.pdbx_description
1 polymer ?
#
loop_
_entity_poly.entity_id
_entity_poly.type
_entity_poly.pdbx_seq_one_letter_code
_entity_poly.pdbx_strand_id
1 'polypeptide(L)'
;MRCAFYSEPRALTAAQRKKLKKKQQAMEQESKREAERASAPNLKAAEDDDILQQLQAVGKTIFKILGDGNCLFRAVEHQIMCARERGTAILAYDHAELRQMAVQHMRSHREDYEGFIAAQSVPQKGEKSNGHCIW
;
A
#
# COMPACT_ATOMS: atom_id res chain seq x y z
N MET A 1 65.12 -35.30 6.24
CA MET A 1 64.17 -34.28 6.73
C MET A 1 64.29 -33.04 5.87
N ARG A 2 63.26 -32.70 5.08
CA ARG A 2 63.09 -31.37 4.49
C ARG A 2 61.64 -30.93 4.74
N CYS A 3 61.51 -29.91 5.58
CA CYS A 3 60.25 -29.26 5.92
C CYS A 3 59.70 -28.54 4.68
N ALA A 4 58.44 -28.79 4.34
CA ALA A 4 57.66 -27.93 3.46
C ALA A 4 56.53 -27.30 4.28
N PHE A 5 56.90 -26.34 5.13
CA PHE A 5 55.95 -25.62 6.01
C PHE A 5 55.37 -24.35 5.36
N TYR A 6 55.83 -23.93 4.18
CA TYR A 6 55.21 -22.84 3.43
C TYR A 6 54.68 -23.35 2.10
N SER A 7 53.36 -23.54 2.03
CA SER A 7 52.68 -23.67 0.73
C SER A 7 52.49 -22.28 0.15
N GLU A 8 53.07 -22.03 -1.03
CA GLU A 8 52.91 -20.74 -1.71
C GLU A 8 51.44 -20.51 -2.09
N PRO A 9 50.96 -19.25 -2.05
CA PRO A 9 49.58 -18.94 -2.39
C PRO A 9 49.29 -19.40 -3.83
N ARG A 10 48.46 -20.44 -3.94
CA ARG A 10 48.10 -21.05 -5.22
C ARG A 10 47.30 -20.03 -6.04
N ALA A 11 47.80 -19.67 -7.22
CA ALA A 11 47.16 -18.70 -8.09
C ALA A 11 45.71 -19.13 -8.41
N LEU A 12 44.77 -18.19 -8.28
CA LEU A 12 43.35 -18.46 -8.54
C LEU A 12 43.13 -18.98 -9.96
N THR A 13 42.28 -19.97 -10.12
CA THR A 13 41.87 -20.47 -11.44
C THR A 13 41.00 -19.43 -12.15
N ALA A 14 40.91 -19.51 -13.49
CA ALA A 14 40.06 -18.61 -14.27
C ALA A 14 38.58 -18.65 -13.81
N ALA A 15 38.09 -19.83 -13.42
CA ALA A 15 36.76 -20.01 -12.85
C ALA A 15 36.58 -19.29 -11.49
N GLN A 16 37.59 -19.38 -10.61
CA GLN A 16 37.59 -18.67 -9.32
C GLN A 16 37.62 -17.14 -9.51
N ARG A 17 38.42 -16.63 -10.45
CA ARG A 17 38.46 -15.19 -10.81
C ARG A 17 37.13 -14.70 -11.38
N LYS A 18 36.48 -15.48 -12.25
CA LYS A 18 35.15 -15.16 -12.79
C LYS A 18 34.08 -15.11 -11.69
N LYS A 19 34.09 -16.07 -10.76
CA LYS A 19 33.17 -16.09 -9.61
C LYS A 19 33.38 -14.90 -8.68
N LEU A 20 34.65 -14.55 -8.40
CA LEU A 20 35.00 -13.39 -7.58
C LEU A 20 34.53 -12.09 -8.24
N LYS A 21 34.80 -11.89 -9.54
CA LYS A 21 34.34 -10.72 -10.30
C LYS A 21 32.82 -10.58 -10.29
N LYS A 22 32.07 -11.68 -10.46
CA LYS A 22 30.61 -11.67 -10.39
C LYS A 22 30.10 -11.31 -8.99
N LYS A 23 30.75 -11.80 -7.93
CA LYS A 23 30.40 -11.45 -6.54
C LYS A 23 30.67 -9.97 -6.25
N GLN A 24 31.82 -9.44 -6.72
CA GLN A 24 32.16 -8.03 -6.58
C GLN A 24 31.13 -7.13 -7.27
N GLN A 25 30.74 -7.47 -8.51
CA GLN A 25 29.73 -6.73 -9.26
C GLN A 25 28.35 -6.77 -8.60
N ALA A 26 27.93 -7.92 -8.07
CA ALA A 26 26.66 -8.04 -7.35
C ALA A 26 26.64 -7.17 -6.08
N MET A 27 27.74 -7.17 -5.32
CA MET A 27 27.91 -6.33 -4.13
C MET A 27 27.90 -4.83 -4.48
N GLU A 28 28.57 -4.44 -5.55
CA GLU A 28 28.58 -3.04 -6.01
C GLU A 28 27.18 -2.61 -6.50
N GLN A 29 26.46 -3.47 -7.22
CA GLN A 29 25.08 -3.21 -7.63
C GLN A 29 24.12 -3.12 -6.45
N GLU A 30 24.30 -3.96 -5.43
CA GLU A 30 23.51 -3.91 -4.20
C GLU A 30 23.78 -2.64 -3.41
N SER A 31 25.05 -2.27 -3.23
CA SER A 31 25.44 -1.01 -2.59
C SER A 31 24.89 0.21 -3.33
N LYS A 32 24.89 0.20 -4.68
CA LYS A 32 24.25 1.27 -5.49
C LYS A 32 22.75 1.35 -5.25
N ARG A 33 22.03 0.22 -5.30
CA ARG A 33 20.58 0.16 -5.01
C ARG A 33 20.24 0.63 -3.60
N GLU A 34 21.08 0.30 -2.62
CA GLU A 34 20.90 0.72 -1.24
C GLU A 34 21.14 2.23 -1.06
N ALA A 35 22.20 2.76 -1.68
CA ALA A 35 22.49 4.20 -1.70
C ALA A 35 21.37 4.99 -2.40
N GLU A 36 20.84 4.47 -3.52
CA GLU A 36 19.68 5.06 -4.21
C GLU A 36 18.44 5.06 -3.34
N ARG A 37 18.14 3.95 -2.65
CA ARG A 37 17.02 3.87 -1.71
C ARG A 37 17.19 4.81 -0.52
N ALA A 38 18.40 4.96 0.00
CA ALA A 38 18.71 5.86 1.10
C ALA A 38 18.64 7.34 0.68
N SER A 39 18.97 7.64 -0.58
CA SER A 39 18.87 8.99 -1.15
C SER A 39 17.46 9.31 -1.69
N ALA A 40 16.57 8.32 -1.79
CA ALA A 40 15.22 8.53 -2.30
C ALA A 40 14.43 9.43 -1.32
N PRO A 41 13.73 10.46 -1.83
CA PRO A 41 12.92 11.32 -0.98
C PRO A 41 11.78 10.49 -0.35
N ASN A 42 11.50 10.75 0.92
CA ASN A 42 10.36 10.16 1.60
C ASN A 42 9.08 10.89 1.15
N LEU A 43 8.58 10.53 -0.03
CA LEU A 43 7.39 11.15 -0.63
C LEU A 43 6.16 11.06 0.28
N LYS A 44 6.03 9.96 1.02
CA LYS A 44 4.93 9.77 1.97
C LYS A 44 4.98 10.79 3.10
N ALA A 45 6.15 11.01 3.71
CA ALA A 45 6.28 12.02 4.76
C ALA A 45 6.00 13.43 4.23
N ALA A 46 6.49 13.73 3.01
CA ALA A 46 6.20 15.02 2.37
C ALA A 46 4.70 15.22 2.09
N GLU A 47 4.00 14.17 1.65
CA GLU A 47 2.54 14.19 1.45
C GLU A 47 1.79 14.34 2.78
N ASP A 48 2.17 13.58 3.81
CA ASP A 48 1.58 13.67 5.14
C ASP A 48 1.75 15.10 5.72
N ASP A 49 2.93 15.70 5.56
CA ASP A 49 3.23 17.06 6.01
C ASP A 49 2.40 18.12 5.27
N ASP A 50 2.27 18.00 3.94
CA ASP A 50 1.48 18.92 3.12
C ASP A 50 -0.02 18.86 3.50
N ILE A 51 -0.58 17.65 3.65
CA ILE A 51 -1.96 17.47 4.08
C ILE A 51 -2.18 18.09 5.47
N LEU A 52 -1.26 17.86 6.41
CA LEU A 52 -1.35 18.43 7.76
C LEU A 52 -1.30 19.96 7.74
N GLN A 53 -0.43 20.57 6.94
CA GLN A 53 -0.37 22.02 6.79
C GLN A 53 -1.67 22.59 6.24
N GLN A 54 -2.23 21.98 5.19
CA GLN A 54 -3.50 22.41 4.60
C GLN A 54 -4.66 22.30 5.60
N LEU A 55 -4.72 21.22 6.39
CA LEU A 55 -5.77 21.04 7.40
C LEU A 55 -5.62 22.04 8.56
N GLN A 56 -4.40 22.32 9.02
CA GLN A 56 -4.14 23.32 10.06
C GLN A 56 -4.60 24.71 9.64
N ALA A 57 -4.40 25.09 8.37
CA ALA A 57 -4.84 26.37 7.83
C ALA A 57 -6.37 26.57 7.92
N VAL A 58 -7.15 25.49 7.91
CA VAL A 58 -8.62 25.52 8.06
C VAL A 58 -9.10 25.07 9.45
N GLY A 59 -8.19 24.96 10.42
CA GLY A 59 -8.51 24.56 11.79
C GLY A 59 -9.06 23.14 11.91
N LYS A 60 -8.58 22.21 11.07
CA LYS A 60 -8.93 20.79 11.08
C LYS A 60 -7.71 19.94 11.44
N THR A 61 -7.97 18.70 11.85
CA THR A 61 -6.97 17.70 12.19
C THR A 61 -7.34 16.35 11.60
N ILE A 62 -6.34 15.49 11.42
CA ILE A 62 -6.55 14.11 10.95
C ILE A 62 -6.90 13.22 12.14
N PHE A 63 -7.96 12.42 11.99
CA PHE A 63 -8.22 11.27 12.86
C PHE A 63 -7.88 9.99 12.10
N LYS A 64 -7.07 9.12 12.69
CA LYS A 64 -6.60 7.90 12.01
C LYS A 64 -7.66 6.80 12.05
N ILE A 65 -8.21 6.49 10.89
CA ILE A 65 -9.13 5.36 10.69
C ILE A 65 -8.33 4.11 10.28
N LEU A 66 -8.85 2.92 10.62
CA LEU A 66 -8.28 1.65 10.17
C LEU A 66 -8.30 1.56 8.63
N GLY A 67 -7.17 1.22 8.03
CA GLY A 67 -7.02 1.07 6.56
C GLY A 67 -7.55 -0.25 6.03
N ASP A 68 -8.78 -0.63 6.40
CA ASP A 68 -9.48 -1.81 5.88
C ASP A 68 -10.47 -1.43 4.74
N GLY A 69 -11.15 -2.42 4.15
CA GLY A 69 -12.16 -2.18 3.11
C GLY A 69 -13.42 -1.44 3.58
N ASN A 70 -13.55 -1.16 4.89
CA ASN A 70 -14.64 -0.39 5.48
C ASN A 70 -14.21 1.02 5.88
N CYS A 71 -12.96 1.43 5.58
CA CYS A 71 -12.38 2.69 6.04
C CYS A 71 -13.26 3.92 5.72
N LEU A 72 -13.91 3.94 4.56
CA LEU A 72 -14.84 5.00 4.16
C LEU A 72 -16.02 5.10 5.14
N PHE A 73 -16.69 4.00 5.42
CA PHE A 73 -17.85 3.98 6.32
C PHE A 73 -17.45 4.24 7.77
N ARG A 74 -16.27 3.76 8.20
CA ARG A 74 -15.69 4.08 9.52
C ARG A 74 -15.36 5.57 9.66
N ALA A 75 -14.89 6.22 8.61
CA ALA A 75 -14.64 7.66 8.61
C ALA A 75 -15.95 8.44 8.76
N VAL A 76 -17.02 8.03 8.08
CA VAL A 76 -18.35 8.64 8.20
C VAL A 76 -18.94 8.42 9.60
N GLU A 77 -18.87 7.19 10.13
CA GLU A 77 -19.27 6.85 11.50
C GLU A 77 -18.60 7.79 12.53
N HIS A 78 -17.29 7.99 12.42
CA HIS A 78 -16.55 8.91 13.28
C HIS A 78 -17.05 10.37 13.15
N GLN A 79 -17.31 10.86 11.94
CA GLN A 79 -17.82 12.23 11.75
C GLN A 79 -19.23 12.40 12.32
N ILE A 80 -20.11 11.39 12.20
CA ILE A 80 -21.44 11.39 12.82
C ILE A 80 -21.31 11.45 14.34
N MET A 81 -20.42 10.63 14.93
CA MET A 81 -20.15 10.66 16.36
C MET A 81 -19.73 12.07 16.82
N CYS A 82 -18.74 12.68 16.16
CA CYS A 82 -18.30 14.05 16.47
C CYS A 82 -19.41 15.10 16.32
N ALA A 83 -20.29 14.97 15.32
CA ALA A 83 -21.42 15.87 15.14
C ALA A 83 -22.43 15.76 16.29
N ARG A 84 -22.67 14.54 16.79
CA ARG A 84 -23.55 14.28 17.93
C ARG A 84 -22.98 14.84 19.22
N GLU A 85 -21.67 14.69 19.45
CA GLU A 85 -20.97 15.31 20.58
C GLU A 85 -21.09 16.84 20.57
N ARG A 86 -21.22 17.44 19.39
CA ARG A 86 -21.47 18.88 19.21
C ARG A 86 -22.95 19.27 19.34
N GLY A 87 -23.83 18.34 19.70
CA GLY A 87 -25.26 18.59 19.91
C GLY A 87 -26.14 18.42 18.67
N THR A 88 -25.63 17.88 17.56
CA THR A 88 -26.45 17.62 16.38
C THR A 88 -27.36 16.42 16.61
N ALA A 89 -28.66 16.56 16.33
CA ALA A 89 -29.65 15.49 16.45
C ALA A 89 -29.60 14.50 15.27
N ILE A 90 -28.44 13.84 15.08
CA ILE A 90 -28.26 12.75 14.12
C ILE A 90 -28.27 11.41 14.87
N LEU A 91 -28.86 10.38 14.26
CA LEU A 91 -28.88 9.03 14.82
C LEU A 91 -27.49 8.40 14.80
N ALA A 92 -27.22 7.55 15.79
CA ALA A 92 -26.00 6.76 15.82
C ALA A 92 -26.12 5.63 14.80
N TYR A 93 -25.10 5.45 13.98
CA TYR A 93 -25.00 4.31 13.07
C TYR A 93 -23.58 3.79 13.09
N ASP A 94 -23.43 2.46 13.10
CA ASP A 94 -22.14 1.84 12.88
C ASP A 94 -21.78 1.82 11.38
N HIS A 95 -20.51 1.61 11.05
CA HIS A 95 -20.05 1.49 9.67
C HIS A 95 -20.76 0.40 8.84
N ALA A 96 -21.26 -0.67 9.46
CA ALA A 96 -21.96 -1.74 8.76
C ALA A 96 -23.39 -1.32 8.39
N GLU A 97 -24.10 -0.66 9.30
CA GLU A 97 -25.41 -0.03 9.07
C GLU A 97 -25.32 1.03 7.99
N LEU A 98 -24.32 1.92 8.07
CA LEU A 98 -24.08 2.95 7.04
C LEU A 98 -23.85 2.34 5.66
N ARG A 99 -23.09 1.23 5.59
CA ARG A 99 -22.87 0.50 4.34
C ARG A 99 -24.16 -0.10 3.80
N GLN A 100 -24.98 -0.70 4.65
CA GLN A 100 -26.27 -1.27 4.24
C GLN A 100 -27.23 -0.18 3.75
N MET A 101 -27.33 0.93 4.47
CA MET A 101 -28.15 2.08 4.09
C MET A 101 -27.72 2.65 2.73
N ALA A 102 -26.41 2.82 2.50
CA ALA A 102 -25.89 3.29 1.24
C ALA A 102 -26.26 2.33 0.08
N VAL A 103 -26.08 1.02 0.27
CA VAL A 103 -26.45 0.02 -0.75
C VAL A 103 -27.95 0.02 -1.02
N GLN A 104 -28.77 0.07 0.02
CA GLN A 104 -30.22 0.10 -0.12
C GLN A 104 -30.67 1.35 -0.88
N HIS A 105 -30.08 2.51 -0.54
CA HIS A 105 -30.36 3.77 -1.20
C HIS A 105 -29.96 3.75 -2.68
N MET A 106 -28.77 3.24 -3.01
CA MET A 106 -28.33 3.11 -4.40
C MET A 106 -29.22 2.16 -5.22
N ARG A 107 -29.70 1.07 -4.61
CA ARG A 107 -30.62 0.13 -5.26
C ARG A 107 -32.00 0.73 -5.52
N SER A 108 -32.53 1.52 -4.58
CA SER A 108 -33.84 2.16 -4.75
C SER A 108 -33.82 3.36 -5.70
N HIS A 109 -32.63 3.91 -5.97
CA HIS A 109 -32.42 5.05 -6.87
C HIS A 109 -31.50 4.68 -8.03
N ARG A 110 -31.70 3.50 -8.62
CA ARG A 110 -30.78 2.92 -9.63
C ARG A 110 -30.42 3.91 -10.74
N GLU A 111 -31.40 4.64 -11.27
CA GLU A 111 -31.24 5.58 -12.38
C GLU A 111 -30.19 6.65 -12.09
N ASP A 112 -30.07 7.08 -10.83
CA ASP A 112 -29.09 8.09 -10.39
C ASP A 112 -27.66 7.53 -10.29
N TYR A 113 -27.51 6.22 -10.12
CA TYR A 113 -26.22 5.57 -9.83
C TYR A 113 -25.68 4.70 -10.97
N GLU A 114 -26.52 4.29 -11.92
CA GLU A 114 -26.14 3.35 -12.98
C GLU A 114 -24.96 3.84 -13.83
N GLY A 115 -24.88 5.15 -14.10
CA GLY A 115 -23.76 5.75 -14.85
C GLY A 115 -22.40 5.68 -14.13
N PHE A 116 -22.38 5.48 -12.81
CA PHE A 116 -21.16 5.35 -12.01
C PHE A 116 -20.72 3.89 -11.84
N ILE A 117 -21.61 2.93 -12.14
CA ILE A 117 -21.27 1.50 -12.09
C ILE A 117 -20.57 1.17 -13.39
N ALA A 118 -19.25 0.93 -13.31
CA ALA A 118 -18.51 0.38 -14.44
C ALA A 118 -19.26 -0.86 -14.94
N ALA A 119 -19.51 -0.93 -16.26
CA ALA A 119 -20.09 -2.10 -16.89
C ALA A 119 -19.16 -3.28 -16.61
N GLN A 120 -19.42 -4.00 -15.52
CA GLN A 120 -18.73 -5.23 -15.25
C GLN A 120 -19.10 -6.13 -16.42
N SER A 121 -18.12 -6.48 -17.24
CA SER A 121 -18.23 -7.61 -18.14
C SER A 121 -18.66 -8.78 -17.26
N VAL A 122 -19.96 -9.08 -17.26
CA VAL A 122 -20.47 -10.31 -16.67
C VAL A 122 -19.66 -11.39 -17.36
N PRO A 123 -18.80 -12.16 -16.66
CA PRO A 123 -18.11 -13.26 -17.30
C PRO A 123 -19.20 -14.18 -17.83
N GLN A 124 -19.28 -14.27 -19.16
CA GLN A 124 -20.21 -15.19 -19.78
C GLN A 124 -19.87 -16.58 -19.26
N LYS A 125 -20.90 -17.25 -18.76
CA LYS A 125 -20.85 -18.57 -18.13
C LYS A 125 -20.10 -19.54 -19.08
N GLY A 126 -18.80 -19.75 -18.88
CA GLY A 126 -18.02 -20.63 -19.76
C GLY A 126 -16.50 -20.53 -19.75
N GLU A 127 -15.88 -19.51 -19.15
CA GLU A 127 -14.41 -19.37 -19.25
C GLU A 127 -13.71 -19.91 -18.00
N LYS A 128 -13.05 -21.07 -18.14
CA LYS A 128 -12.17 -21.64 -17.12
C LYS A 128 -10.91 -20.77 -17.06
N SER A 129 -10.86 -19.83 -16.12
CA SER A 129 -9.60 -19.17 -15.78
C SER A 129 -8.72 -20.16 -15.02
N ASN A 130 -7.61 -20.55 -15.65
CA ASN A 130 -6.53 -21.24 -14.94
C ASN A 130 -6.07 -20.35 -13.79
N GLY A 131 -6.14 -20.91 -12.58
CA GLY A 131 -5.85 -20.22 -11.33
C GLY A 131 -4.50 -19.54 -11.34
N HIS A 132 -4.53 -18.23 -11.44
CA HIS A 132 -3.48 -17.35 -10.93
C HIS A 132 -4.17 -16.16 -10.27
N CYS A 133 -4.67 -16.40 -9.06
CA CYS A 133 -5.10 -15.33 -8.18
C CYS A 133 -3.84 -14.57 -7.75
N ILE A 134 -3.68 -13.34 -8.24
CA ILE A 134 -2.75 -12.36 -7.69
C ILE A 134 -3.55 -11.50 -6.72
N TRP A 135 -3.89 -12.06 -5.56
CA TRP A 135 -4.18 -11.37 -4.30
C TRP A 135 -3.92 -12.38 -3.18
#